data_AF-A0A0N4VCV5-F1
#
_entry.id   AF-A0A0N4VCV5-F1
#
_cell.length_a   1.000
_cell.length_b   1.000
_cell.length_c   1.000
_cell.angle_alpha   90.00
_cell.angle_beta   90.00
_cell.angle_gamma   90.00
#
_symmetry.space_group_name_H-M   'P 1'
#
loop_
_entity.id
_entity.type
_entity.pdbx_description
1 polymer ?
#
loop_
_entity_poly.entity_id
_entity_poly.type
_entity_poly.pdbx_seq_one_letter_code
_entity_poly.pdbx_strand_id
1 'polypeptide(L)'
;MAVNGLYIVQGESNAVVALLKKAHRGWSHHQQRLLASPLDETDPLLRNFSDLRDVLYSVNDLSDMSPDTFVGPFLEVIRSDQTNGPVTAQALSSVAKFLSYGLIDSGRLYL
;
A
#
# COMPACT_ATOMS: atom_id res chain seq x y z
N MET A 1 0.43 -16.72 18.95
CA MET A 1 1.30 -16.51 17.78
C MET A 1 1.24 -15.03 17.48
N ALA A 2 2.37 -14.31 17.57
CA ALA A 2 2.40 -12.91 17.15
C ALA A 2 2.10 -12.87 15.65
N VAL A 3 1.04 -12.15 15.25
CA VAL A 3 0.81 -11.85 13.83
C VAL A 3 2.01 -11.05 13.35
N ASN A 4 2.75 -11.57 12.37
CA ASN A 4 3.92 -10.89 11.84
C ASN A 4 3.47 -9.65 11.07
N GLY A 5 3.87 -8.47 11.54
CA GLY A 5 3.51 -7.17 10.97
C GLY A 5 3.85 -7.05 9.49
N LEU A 6 4.92 -7.73 9.02
CA LEU A 6 5.29 -7.77 7.61
C LEU A 6 4.15 -8.34 6.74
N TYR A 7 3.52 -9.44 7.16
CA TYR A 7 2.44 -10.05 6.38
C TYR A 7 1.18 -9.18 6.36
N ILE A 8 0.94 -8.41 7.42
CA ILE A 8 -0.16 -7.45 7.46
C ILE A 8 0.09 -6.36 6.41
N VAL A 9 1.25 -5.71 6.45
CA VAL A 9 1.60 -4.63 5.50
C VAL A 9 1.62 -5.14 4.06
N GLN A 10 2.18 -6.34 3.82
CA GLN A 10 2.17 -6.97 2.49
C GLN A 10 0.75 -7.26 2.00
N GLY A 11 -0.11 -7.82 2.87
CA GLY A 11 -1.50 -8.14 2.53
C GLY A 11 -2.29 -6.88 2.17
N GLU A 12 -2.17 -5.83 2.97
CA GLU A 12 -2.83 -4.56 2.72
C GLU A 12 -2.30 -3.87 1.45
N SER A 13 -0.98 -3.90 1.21
CA SER A 13 -0.35 -3.37 -0.01
C SER A 13 -0.89 -4.06 -1.26
N ASN A 14 -0.96 -5.39 -1.23
CA ASN A 14 -1.50 -6.17 -2.35
C ASN A 14 -2.98 -5.86 -2.62
N ALA A 15 -3.79 -5.63 -1.58
CA ALA A 15 -5.19 -5.27 -1.72
C ALA A 15 -5.35 -3.89 -2.42
N VAL A 16 -4.56 -2.89 -2.01
CA VAL A 16 -4.57 -1.56 -2.63
C VAL A 16 -4.09 -1.63 -4.08
N VAL A 17 -2.97 -2.30 -4.35
CA VAL A 17 -2.43 -2.49 -5.71
C VAL A 17 -3.43 -3.17 -6.63
N ALA A 18 -4.14 -4.19 -6.14
CA ALA A 18 -5.18 -4.87 -6.93
C ALA A 18 -6.31 -3.91 -7.34
N LEU A 19 -6.73 -3.03 -6.43
CA LEU A 19 -7.76 -2.03 -6.73
C LEU A 19 -7.25 -0.91 -7.63
N LEU A 20 -6.02 -0.42 -7.44
CA LEU A 20 -5.38 0.52 -8.36
C LEU A 20 -5.35 -0.07 -9.77
N LYS A 21 -4.79 -1.27 -9.95
CA LYS A 21 -4.78 -1.95 -11.25
C LYS A 21 -6.17 -2.11 -11.85
N LYS A 22 -7.20 -2.39 -11.03
CA LYS A 22 -8.59 -2.48 -11.48
C LYS A 22 -9.15 -1.12 -11.91
N ALA A 23 -8.86 -0.05 -11.18
CA ALA A 23 -9.31 1.30 -11.49
C ALA A 23 -8.77 1.77 -12.85
N HIS A 24 -7.49 1.51 -13.13
CA HIS A 24 -6.86 1.86 -14.41
C HIS A 24 -7.37 1.01 -15.58
N ARG A 25 -7.72 -0.27 -15.34
CA ARG A 25 -8.29 -1.17 -16.35
C ARG A 25 -9.73 -0.80 -16.77
N GLY A 26 -10.43 0.01 -15.99
CA GLY A 26 -11.75 0.54 -16.35
C GLY A 26 -11.74 1.44 -17.60
N TRP A 27 -10.56 1.86 -18.07
CA TRP A 27 -10.41 2.76 -19.22
C TRP A 27 -10.17 2.06 -20.56
N SER A 28 -9.89 0.75 -20.57
CA SER A 28 -9.49 0.06 -21.80
C SER A 28 -9.93 -1.40 -21.79
N HIS A 29 -11.08 -1.64 -22.43
CA HIS A 29 -11.60 -2.98 -22.73
C HIS A 29 -10.78 -3.75 -23.78
N HIS A 30 -9.56 -3.31 -24.14
CA HIS A 30 -8.72 -3.98 -25.12
C HIS A 30 -7.24 -3.95 -24.72
N GLN A 31 -6.67 -5.15 -24.71
CA GLN A 31 -5.24 -5.52 -24.70
C GLN A 31 -4.49 -5.78 -23.38
N GLN A 32 -3.91 -6.97 -23.43
CA GLN A 32 -2.74 -7.53 -22.77
C GLN A 32 -2.72 -7.68 -21.24
N ARG A 33 -3.09 -8.91 -20.88
CA ARG A 33 -2.69 -9.64 -19.69
C ARG A 33 -1.29 -10.24 -19.92
N LEU A 34 -0.56 -10.41 -18.82
CA LEU A 34 0.73 -11.10 -18.66
C LEU A 34 1.94 -10.20 -18.93
N LEU A 35 2.98 -10.34 -18.10
CA LEU A 35 4.18 -9.50 -17.96
C LEU A 35 3.92 -8.22 -17.16
N ALA A 36 4.89 -7.77 -16.35
CA ALA A 36 4.82 -6.53 -15.57
C ALA A 36 4.21 -5.43 -16.45
N SER A 37 3.06 -4.91 -16.05
CA SER A 37 2.33 -3.97 -16.90
C SER A 37 3.16 -2.69 -16.98
N PRO A 38 3.30 -2.03 -18.15
CA PRO A 38 3.89 -0.69 -18.25
C PRO A 38 3.26 0.33 -17.28
N LEU A 39 2.07 0.01 -16.76
CA LEU A 39 1.38 0.76 -15.71
C LEU A 39 2.17 0.80 -14.39
N ASP A 40 2.87 -0.27 -14.01
CA ASP A 40 3.61 -0.31 -12.74
C ASP A 40 4.81 0.65 -12.74
N GLU A 41 5.35 0.98 -13.92
CA GLU A 41 6.44 1.96 -14.08
C GLU A 41 5.97 3.39 -14.33
N THR A 42 4.78 3.56 -14.92
CA THR A 42 4.25 4.89 -15.29
C THR A 42 3.35 5.50 -14.24
N ASP A 43 2.66 4.69 -13.45
CA ASP A 43 1.81 5.16 -12.36
C ASP A 43 2.64 5.36 -11.07
N PRO A 44 2.70 6.59 -10.54
CA PRO A 44 3.52 6.87 -9.36
C PRO A 44 3.02 6.13 -8.11
N LEU A 45 1.72 5.90 -7.96
CA LEU A 45 1.17 5.17 -6.81
C LEU A 45 1.55 3.69 -6.89
N LEU A 46 1.42 3.06 -8.06
CA LEU A 46 1.86 1.66 -8.25
C LEU A 46 3.38 1.52 -8.05
N ARG A 47 4.17 2.48 -8.51
CA ARG A 47 5.61 2.52 -8.29
C ARG A 47 5.96 2.58 -6.80
N ASN A 48 5.27 3.41 -6.02
CA ASN A 48 5.52 3.53 -4.58
C ASN A 48 5.24 2.22 -3.82
N PHE A 49 4.24 1.43 -4.25
CA PHE A 49 4.03 0.08 -3.71
C PHE A 49 5.07 -0.95 -4.19
N SER A 50 5.62 -0.80 -5.40
CA SER A 50 6.74 -1.64 -5.85
C SER A 50 8.00 -1.36 -5.01
N ASP A 51 8.32 -0.08 -4.79
CA ASP A 51 9.44 0.35 -3.95
C ASP A 51 9.24 -0.20 -2.52
N LEU A 52 8.05 -0.04 -1.93
CA LEU A 52 7.73 -0.61 -0.62
C LEU A 52 7.92 -2.13 -0.55
N ARG A 53 7.46 -2.87 -1.57
CA ARG A 53 7.63 -4.33 -1.63
C ARG A 53 9.11 -4.72 -1.56
N ASP A 54 9.96 -4.01 -2.29
CA ASP A 54 11.39 -4.32 -2.35
C ASP A 54 12.07 -4.05 -1.00
N VAL A 55 11.65 -2.99 -0.28
CA VAL A 55 12.11 -2.76 1.11
C VAL A 55 11.56 -3.84 2.06
N LEU A 56 10.29 -4.23 1.94
CA LEU A 56 9.70 -5.28 2.79
C LEU A 56 10.40 -6.64 2.62
N TYR A 57 11.00 -6.91 1.46
CA TYR A 57 11.79 -8.13 1.22
C TYR A 57 13.23 -8.04 1.72
N SER A 58 13.74 -6.85 2.05
CA SER A 58 15.10 -6.67 2.54
C SER A 58 15.22 -6.71 4.07
N VAL A 59 14.10 -6.60 4.79
CA VAL A 59 14.03 -6.61 6.26
C VAL A 59 13.55 -7.96 6.80
N ASN A 60 14.02 -8.34 7.99
CA ASN A 60 13.58 -9.57 8.67
C ASN A 60 12.39 -9.33 9.61
N ASP A 61 12.32 -8.12 10.18
CA ASP A 61 11.24 -7.70 11.06
C ASP A 61 10.71 -6.31 10.63
N LEU A 62 9.42 -6.05 10.85
CA LEU A 62 8.83 -4.75 10.52
C LEU A 62 9.45 -3.62 11.37
N SER A 63 9.94 -3.92 12.57
CA SER A 63 10.61 -2.97 13.45
C SER A 63 11.97 -2.47 12.93
N ASP A 64 12.56 -3.15 11.94
CA ASP A 64 13.77 -2.70 11.24
C ASP A 64 13.47 -1.57 10.23
N MET A 65 12.20 -1.22 10.03
CA MET A 65 11.73 -0.21 9.08
C MET A 65 11.01 0.93 9.81
N SER A 66 11.18 2.17 9.33
CA SER A 66 10.38 3.27 9.89
C SER A 66 8.90 3.13 9.49
N PRO A 67 7.95 3.43 10.39
CA PRO A 67 6.54 3.52 10.06
C PRO A 67 6.22 4.34 8.82
N ASP A 68 6.92 5.47 8.64
CA ASP A 68 6.71 6.36 7.50
C ASP A 68 6.98 5.67 6.16
N THR A 69 7.94 4.72 6.11
CA THR A 69 8.26 3.97 4.89
C THR A 69 7.07 3.14 4.40
N PHE A 70 6.37 2.43 5.29
CA PHE A 70 5.25 1.57 4.88
C PHE A 70 3.89 2.26 4.93
N VAL A 71 3.71 3.35 5.67
CA VAL A 71 2.47 4.12 5.69
C VAL A 71 2.40 5.13 4.56
N GLY A 72 3.53 5.71 4.16
CA GLY A 72 3.63 6.75 3.13
C GLY A 72 2.83 6.43 1.85
N PRO A 73 3.03 5.27 1.21
CA PRO A 73 2.30 4.91 -0.01
C PRO A 73 0.77 4.89 0.15
N PHE A 74 0.26 4.49 1.32
CA PHE A 74 -1.18 4.49 1.58
C PHE A 74 -1.72 5.92 1.73
N LEU A 75 -0.98 6.82 2.39
CA LEU A 75 -1.36 8.22 2.53
C LEU A 75 -1.31 8.97 1.20
N GLU A 76 -0.41 8.59 0.30
CA GLU A 76 -0.38 9.13 -1.07
C GLU A 76 -1.60 8.69 -1.88
N VAL A 77 -2.02 7.42 -1.76
CA VAL A 77 -3.29 6.97 -2.33
C VAL A 77 -4.47 7.77 -1.77
N ILE A 78 -4.53 7.97 -0.46
CA ILE A 78 -5.65 8.71 0.18
C ILE A 78 -5.72 10.16 -0.28
N ARG A 79 -4.58 10.81 -0.50
CA ARG A 79 -4.49 12.23 -0.90
C ARG A 79 -4.56 12.46 -2.40
N SER A 80 -4.41 11.41 -3.21
CA SER A 80 -4.36 11.53 -4.66
C SER A 80 -5.74 11.78 -5.24
N ASP A 81 -5.84 12.81 -6.08
CA ASP A 81 -7.01 13.14 -6.90
C ASP A 81 -7.25 12.14 -8.04
N GLN A 82 -6.29 11.26 -8.33
CA GLN A 82 -6.39 10.20 -9.33
C GLN A 82 -7.02 8.91 -8.79
N THR A 83 -7.41 8.89 -7.51
CA THR A 83 -8.01 7.70 -6.88
C THR A 83 -9.53 7.80 -6.81
N ASN A 84 -10.20 6.65 -6.92
CA ASN A 84 -11.65 6.56 -6.78
C ASN A 84 -12.04 6.05 -5.39
N GLY A 85 -13.31 6.25 -5.01
CA GLY A 85 -13.83 5.90 -3.69
C GLY A 85 -13.42 4.51 -3.18
N PRO A 86 -13.58 3.41 -3.96
CA PRO A 86 -13.14 2.08 -3.54
C PRO A 86 -11.64 1.97 -3.22
N VAL A 87 -10.76 2.58 -4.03
CA VAL A 87 -9.31 2.57 -3.78
C VAL A 87 -8.99 3.35 -2.51
N THR A 88 -9.54 4.57 -2.37
CA THR A 88 -9.35 5.43 -1.19
C THR A 88 -9.85 4.74 0.08
N ALA A 89 -11.02 4.10 0.03
CA ALA A 89 -11.62 3.38 1.15
C ALA A 89 -10.76 2.19 1.59
N GLN A 90 -10.18 1.45 0.64
CA GLN A 90 -9.25 0.36 0.96
C GLN A 90 -7.99 0.89 1.65
N ALA A 91 -7.39 1.97 1.15
CA ALA A 91 -6.19 2.55 1.77
C ALA A 91 -6.47 3.08 3.18
N LEU A 92 -7.61 3.75 3.40
CA LEU A 92 -8.06 4.18 4.74
C LEU A 92 -8.24 2.99 5.68
N SER A 93 -8.88 1.91 5.20
CA SER A 93 -9.07 0.68 5.97
C SER A 93 -7.73 0.05 6.36
N SER A 94 -6.76 0.03 5.44
CA SER A 94 -5.40 -0.46 5.72
C SER A 94 -4.69 0.36 6.81
N VAL A 95 -4.74 1.69 6.74
CA VAL A 95 -4.16 2.57 7.78
C VAL A 95 -4.85 2.35 9.14
N ALA A 96 -6.18 2.20 9.16
CA ALA A 96 -6.92 1.90 10.39
C ALA A 96 -6.51 0.55 11.01
N LYS A 97 -6.21 -0.47 10.18
CA LYS A 97 -5.67 -1.76 10.65
C LYS A 97 -4.27 -1.61 11.21
N PHE A 98 -3.40 -0.80 10.59
CA PHE A 98 -2.05 -0.55 11.11
C PHE A 98 -2.09 0.05 12.52
N LEU A 99 -3.01 1.00 12.76
CA LEU A 99 -3.27 1.54 14.10
C LEU A 99 -3.83 0.46 15.05
N SER A 100 -4.85 -0.27 14.61
CA SER A 100 -5.54 -1.27 15.45
C SER A 100 -4.64 -2.44 15.86
N TYR A 101 -3.65 -2.77 15.02
CA TYR A 101 -2.67 -3.82 15.29
C TYR A 101 -1.39 -3.28 15.95
N GLY A 102 -1.30 -1.98 16.23
CA GLY A 102 -0.14 -1.36 16.87
C GLY A 102 1.12 -1.35 16.01
N LEU A 103 0.98 -1.41 14.67
CA LEU A 103 2.11 -1.31 13.75
C LEU A 103 2.63 0.13 13.66
N ILE A 104 1.73 1.09 13.89
CA ILE A 104 2.04 2.51 14.02
C ILE A 104 1.45 3.03 15.32
N ASP A 105 2.21 3.88 16.00
CA ASP A 105 1.75 4.53 17.22
C ASP A 105 0.71 5.61 16.88
N SER A 106 -0.44 5.57 17.55
CA SER A 106 -1.47 6.60 17.43
C SER A 106 -1.08 7.92 18.13
N GLY A 107 0.04 7.89 18.85
CA GLY A 107 0.73 9.06 19.36
C GLY A 107 1.21 8.81 20.78
N ARG A 108 2.52 8.73 20.97
CA ARG A 108 3.18 9.43 22.07
C ARG A 108 2.82 10.92 21.97
N LEU A 109 1.69 11.28 22.56
CA LEU A 109 1.48 12.63 23.05
C LEU A 109 2.59 12.87 24.07
N TYR A 110 3.61 13.63 23.68
CA TYR A 110 4.57 14.19 24.61
C TYR A 110 3.83 15.19 25.50
N LEU A 111 3.20 14.68 26.56
CA LEU A 111 2.78 15.39 27.76
C LEU A 111 3.23 14.58 28.97
#